data_AF-A0A7C3H2U2-F1
#
_entry.id   AF-A0A7C3H2U2-F1
#
_cell.length_a   1.000
_cell.length_b   1.000
_cell.length_c   1.000
_cell.angle_alpha   90.00
_cell.angle_beta   90.00
_cell.angle_gamma   90.00
#
_symmetry.space_group_name_H-M   'P 1'
#
loop_
_entity.id
_entity.type
_entity.pdbx_description
1 polymer ?
#
loop_
_entity_poly.entity_id
_entity_poly.type
_entity_poly.pdbx_seq_one_letter_code
_entity_poly.pdbx_strand_id
1 'polypeptide(L)'
;MSEQTRNPYDICTWRPVSECAGCPLSERLKCRFDRADLFHFMALFGGFAFPAMIGVVRGGYGWWLLGWFAFWLIFFEAWEIRILCSHCPYYAETGRTLHCIANYGSLKLWKYHPEPVSRAEKAQLWIGFAILFGYPFFFLFLGGQWAFAFLAFWGGVLFFWTLRRYTCSRCVNFSCPLNTVPQEMVDEYLRRNPTMREAWEASGHQSALREEEEKL
;
A
#
# COMPACT_ATOMS: atom_id res chain seq x y z
N MET A 1 -19.80 -0.56 -19.88
CA MET A 1 -19.54 0.57 -18.96
C MET A 1 -18.57 1.50 -19.66
N SER A 2 -18.94 2.75 -19.93
CA SER A 2 -18.05 3.71 -20.60
C SER A 2 -16.85 4.03 -19.69
N GLU A 3 -15.70 4.42 -20.25
CA GLU A 3 -14.51 4.77 -19.43
C GLU A 3 -14.81 5.89 -18.42
N GLN A 4 -15.69 6.83 -18.76
CA GLN A 4 -16.14 7.90 -17.87
C GLN A 4 -16.90 7.39 -16.62
N THR A 5 -17.54 6.21 -16.69
CA THR A 5 -18.19 5.62 -15.52
C THR A 5 -17.21 4.96 -14.56
N ARG A 6 -15.92 4.77 -14.92
CA ARG A 6 -14.93 4.13 -14.05
C ARG A 6 -14.13 5.09 -13.18
N ASN A 7 -14.10 6.38 -13.48
CA ASN A 7 -13.24 7.36 -12.83
C ASN A 7 -14.05 8.56 -12.28
N PRO A 8 -14.81 8.37 -11.19
CA PRO A 8 -15.75 9.37 -10.70
C PRO A 8 -15.07 10.62 -10.09
N TYR A 9 -13.77 10.52 -9.79
CA TYR A 9 -12.97 11.60 -9.20
C TYR A 9 -11.93 12.17 -10.19
N ASP A 10 -12.03 11.82 -11.48
CA ASP A 10 -11.14 12.26 -12.55
C ASP A 10 -9.63 12.10 -12.25
N ILE A 11 -9.28 11.02 -11.55
CA ILE A 11 -7.91 10.70 -11.14
C ILE A 11 -7.12 10.17 -12.33
N CYS A 12 -5.93 10.72 -12.58
CA CYS A 12 -5.10 10.36 -13.73
C CYS A 12 -4.66 8.88 -13.74
N THR A 13 -4.63 8.21 -12.57
CA THR A 13 -4.42 6.75 -12.40
C THR A 13 -5.43 5.92 -13.21
N TRP A 14 -6.63 6.45 -13.45
CA TRP A 14 -7.74 5.75 -14.11
C TRP A 14 -8.11 6.31 -15.49
N ARG A 15 -7.38 7.31 -15.99
CA ARG A 15 -7.55 7.80 -17.37
C ARG A 15 -6.94 6.85 -18.40
N PRO A 16 -7.36 6.89 -19.67
CA PRO A 16 -6.75 6.14 -20.76
C PRO A 16 -5.22 6.38 -20.85
N VAL A 17 -4.46 5.35 -21.22
CA VAL A 17 -2.99 5.45 -21.35
C VAL A 17 -2.57 6.41 -22.47
N SER A 18 -3.41 6.57 -23.50
CA SER A 18 -3.20 7.56 -24.57
C SER A 18 -3.08 8.99 -24.06
N GLU A 19 -3.72 9.32 -22.94
CA GLU A 19 -3.64 10.65 -22.30
C GLU A 19 -2.38 10.83 -21.45
N CYS A 20 -1.56 9.78 -21.30
CA CYS A 20 -0.29 9.84 -20.59
C CYS A 20 0.91 10.12 -21.51
N ALA A 21 0.68 10.36 -22.82
CA ALA A 21 1.75 10.70 -23.76
C ALA A 21 2.50 11.97 -23.31
N GLY A 22 3.83 11.88 -23.17
CA GLY A 22 4.67 12.98 -22.68
C GLY A 22 4.54 13.27 -21.18
N CYS A 23 3.88 12.41 -20.40
CA CYS A 23 3.83 12.56 -18.95
C CYS A 23 5.20 12.21 -18.32
N PRO A 24 5.90 13.14 -17.65
CA PRO A 24 7.21 12.86 -17.05
C PRO A 24 7.13 11.87 -15.87
N LEU A 25 5.92 11.60 -15.36
CA LEU A 25 5.69 10.69 -14.24
C LEU A 25 5.38 9.25 -14.68
N SER A 26 4.98 9.00 -15.93
CA SER A 26 4.47 7.69 -16.36
C SER A 26 5.51 6.57 -16.20
N GLU A 27 6.78 6.89 -16.44
CA GLU A 27 7.89 5.95 -16.25
C GLU A 27 8.54 6.06 -14.86
N ARG A 28 8.21 7.07 -14.06
CA ARG A 28 8.81 7.25 -12.73
C ARG A 28 7.92 6.66 -11.63
N LEU A 29 6.61 6.71 -11.81
CA LEU A 29 5.61 6.24 -10.85
C LEU A 29 4.84 5.01 -11.39
N LYS A 30 4.46 4.12 -10.47
CA LYS A 30 3.55 2.99 -10.70
C LYS A 30 2.10 3.50 -10.73
N CYS A 31 1.76 4.30 -11.74
CA CYS A 31 0.44 4.88 -11.96
C CYS A 31 -0.59 3.92 -12.55
N ARG A 32 -0.19 2.72 -12.94
CA ARG A 32 -1.06 1.69 -13.54
C ARG A 32 -0.81 0.36 -12.86
N PHE A 33 -1.89 -0.40 -12.69
CA PHE A 33 -1.79 -1.76 -12.16
C PHE A 33 -1.03 -2.63 -13.15
N ASP A 34 -0.03 -3.34 -12.63
CA ASP A 34 0.73 -4.35 -13.35
C ASP A 34 0.74 -5.65 -12.56
N ARG A 35 0.54 -6.77 -13.28
CA ARG A 35 0.45 -8.10 -12.64
C ARG A 35 1.81 -8.62 -12.19
N ALA A 36 2.90 -8.23 -12.85
CA ALA A 36 4.23 -8.65 -12.42
C ALA A 36 4.60 -7.96 -11.11
N ASP A 37 4.20 -6.71 -10.91
CA ASP A 37 4.33 -6.00 -9.63
C ASP A 37 3.55 -6.69 -8.49
N LEU A 38 2.31 -7.12 -8.77
CA LEU A 38 1.52 -7.89 -7.81
C LEU A 38 2.19 -9.22 -7.46
N PHE A 39 2.65 -9.97 -8.46
CA PHE A 39 3.35 -11.24 -8.22
C PHE A 39 4.65 -11.03 -7.44
N HIS A 40 5.41 -9.98 -7.77
CA HIS A 40 6.61 -9.61 -7.04
C HIS A 40 6.29 -9.31 -5.55
N PHE A 41 5.25 -8.52 -5.28
CA PHE A 41 4.80 -8.24 -3.92
C PHE A 41 4.47 -9.54 -3.16
N MET A 42 3.68 -10.43 -3.77
CA MET A 42 3.29 -11.70 -3.17
C MET A 42 4.47 -12.64 -2.94
N ALA A 43 5.41 -12.71 -3.88
CA ALA A 43 6.61 -13.52 -3.77
C ALA A 43 7.51 -13.05 -2.61
N LEU A 44 7.71 -11.73 -2.48
CA LEU A 44 8.48 -11.17 -1.37
C LEU A 44 7.80 -11.45 -0.02
N PHE A 45 6.47 -11.26 0.08
CA PHE A 45 5.74 -11.55 1.31
C PHE A 45 5.81 -13.04 1.65
N GLY A 46 5.72 -13.92 0.64
CA GLY A 46 5.90 -15.36 0.79
C GLY A 46 7.25 -15.75 1.40
N GLY A 47 8.31 -14.98 1.12
CA GLY A 47 9.63 -15.16 1.72
C GLY A 47 9.64 -15.02 3.26
N PHE A 48 8.73 -14.22 3.82
CA PHE A 48 8.47 -14.18 5.26
C PHE A 48 7.44 -15.23 5.68
N ALA A 49 6.30 -15.30 4.99
CA ALA A 49 5.15 -16.07 5.43
C ALA A 49 5.39 -17.59 5.44
N PHE A 50 6.06 -18.14 4.42
CA PHE A 50 6.30 -19.58 4.33
C PHE A 50 7.19 -20.12 5.45
N PRO A 51 8.41 -19.59 5.71
CA PRO A 51 9.22 -20.08 6.82
C PRO A 51 8.54 -19.87 8.17
N ALA A 52 7.80 -18.78 8.36
CA ALA A 52 7.02 -18.54 9.57
C ALA A 52 5.96 -19.65 9.78
N MET A 53 5.13 -19.92 8.78
CA MET A 53 4.09 -20.97 8.87
C MET A 53 4.70 -22.36 9.09
N ILE A 54 5.74 -22.71 8.32
CA ILE A 54 6.39 -24.02 8.43
C ILE A 54 6.96 -24.18 9.85
N GLY A 55 7.67 -23.17 10.36
CA GLY A 55 8.22 -23.21 11.71
C GLY A 55 7.12 -23.33 12.77
N VAL A 56 6.04 -22.54 12.71
CA VAL A 56 4.93 -22.62 13.68
C VAL A 56 4.29 -24.01 13.70
N VAL A 57 4.07 -24.64 12.54
CA VAL A 57 3.56 -26.01 12.45
C VAL A 57 4.55 -27.01 13.04
N ARG A 58 5.84 -26.92 12.69
CA ARG A 58 6.86 -27.83 13.23
C ARG A 58 7.10 -27.67 14.73
N GLY A 59 6.85 -26.48 15.26
CA GLY A 59 6.90 -26.19 16.69
C GLY A 59 5.69 -26.72 17.48
N GLY A 60 4.70 -27.34 16.82
CA GLY A 60 3.50 -27.86 17.48
C GLY A 60 2.38 -26.82 17.69
N TYR A 61 2.51 -25.63 17.12
CA TYR A 61 1.58 -24.50 17.31
C TYR A 61 0.72 -24.22 16.07
N GLY A 62 0.61 -25.15 15.13
CA GLY A 62 -0.09 -24.94 13.84
C GLY A 62 -1.52 -24.41 13.96
N TRP A 63 -2.26 -24.78 15.01
CA TRP A 63 -3.62 -24.28 15.26
C TRP A 63 -3.70 -22.75 15.41
N TRP A 64 -2.64 -22.13 15.94
CA TRP A 64 -2.56 -20.68 16.13
C TRP A 64 -2.45 -19.91 14.80
N LEU A 65 -2.11 -20.59 13.70
CA LEU A 65 -2.17 -19.97 12.36
C LEU A 65 -3.60 -19.58 11.95
N LEU A 66 -4.63 -20.20 12.53
CA LEU A 66 -6.02 -19.76 12.30
C LEU A 66 -6.26 -18.36 12.85
N GLY A 67 -5.73 -18.06 14.03
CA GLY A 67 -5.80 -16.72 14.62
C GLY A 67 -5.02 -15.70 13.78
N TRP A 68 -3.86 -16.10 13.28
CA TRP A 68 -3.07 -15.25 12.38
C TRP A 68 -3.78 -14.98 11.06
N PHE A 69 -4.39 -15.99 10.45
CA PHE A 69 -5.17 -15.86 9.22
C PHE A 69 -6.44 -15.02 9.41
N ALA A 70 -7.15 -15.21 10.53
CA ALA A 70 -8.31 -14.39 10.88
C ALA A 70 -7.92 -12.91 11.06
N PHE A 71 -6.79 -12.65 11.74
CA PHE A 71 -6.26 -11.29 11.83
C PHE A 71 -5.88 -10.73 10.47
N TRP A 72 -5.18 -11.51 9.63
CA TRP A 72 -4.82 -11.11 8.26
C TRP A 72 -6.06 -10.71 7.45
N LEU A 73 -7.13 -11.52 7.48
CA LEU A 73 -8.38 -11.20 6.80
C LEU A 73 -8.99 -9.89 7.33
N ILE A 74 -9.18 -9.76 8.64
CA ILE A 74 -9.79 -8.55 9.22
C ILE A 74 -8.95 -7.31 8.92
N PHE A 75 -7.62 -7.45 9.01
CA PHE A 75 -6.70 -6.36 8.78
C PHE A 75 -6.71 -5.94 7.30
N PHE A 76 -6.46 -6.83 6.35
CA PHE A 76 -6.33 -6.46 4.94
C PHE A 76 -7.66 -6.32 4.19
N GLU A 77 -8.74 -7.00 4.59
CA GLU A 77 -10.05 -6.92 3.90
C GLU A 77 -11.00 -5.89 4.52
N ALA A 78 -10.67 -5.31 5.68
CA ALA A 78 -11.52 -4.30 6.30
C ALA A 78 -10.74 -3.12 6.87
N TRP A 79 -9.80 -3.35 7.79
CA TRP A 79 -9.21 -2.27 8.58
C TRP A 79 -8.18 -1.44 7.81
N GLU A 80 -7.17 -2.07 7.22
CA GLU A 80 -6.16 -1.46 6.36
C GLU A 80 -6.81 -0.74 5.19
N ILE A 81 -7.92 -1.31 4.66
CA ILE A 81 -8.68 -0.64 3.60
C ILE A 81 -9.21 0.71 4.07
N ARG A 82 -9.71 0.79 5.31
CA ARG A 82 -10.21 2.04 5.89
C ARG A 82 -9.12 3.07 6.09
N ILE A 83 -7.98 2.66 6.63
CA ILE A 83 -6.95 3.57 7.15
C ILE A 83 -5.82 3.86 6.16
N LEU A 84 -5.71 3.09 5.08
CA LEU A 84 -4.64 3.22 4.10
C LEU A 84 -5.13 3.11 2.65
N CYS A 85 -5.80 2.02 2.25
CA CYS A 85 -6.17 1.88 0.83
C CYS A 85 -7.17 2.94 0.39
N SER A 86 -8.14 3.31 1.23
CA SER A 86 -9.11 4.38 0.95
C SER A 86 -8.46 5.72 0.58
N HIS A 87 -7.21 5.95 0.97
CA HIS A 87 -6.42 7.16 0.65
C HIS A 87 -5.62 7.06 -0.65
N CYS A 88 -5.56 5.88 -1.26
CA CYS A 88 -4.75 5.61 -2.43
C CYS A 88 -5.51 5.97 -3.73
N PRO A 89 -4.85 6.54 -4.75
CA PRO A 89 -5.46 6.75 -6.07
C PRO A 89 -6.07 5.49 -6.70
N TYR A 90 -5.52 4.30 -6.43
CA TYR A 90 -6.11 3.03 -6.88
C TYR A 90 -7.51 2.77 -6.27
N TYR A 91 -7.85 3.40 -5.16
CA TYR A 91 -9.17 3.27 -4.55
C TYR A 91 -10.21 4.20 -5.19
N ALA A 92 -9.81 5.14 -6.04
CA ALA A 92 -10.72 6.11 -6.64
C ALA A 92 -11.64 5.53 -7.74
N GLU A 93 -11.30 4.39 -8.36
CA GLU A 93 -12.12 3.82 -9.43
C GLU A 93 -13.53 3.41 -8.95
N THR A 94 -14.49 3.28 -9.85
CA THR A 94 -15.74 2.58 -9.50
C THR A 94 -15.54 1.08 -9.44
N GLY A 95 -16.29 0.41 -8.58
CA GLY A 95 -16.28 -1.05 -8.49
C GLY A 95 -16.36 -1.51 -7.05
N ARG A 96 -16.48 -2.83 -6.85
CA ARG A 96 -16.52 -3.45 -5.52
C ARG A 96 -15.16 -3.95 -5.05
N THR A 97 -14.19 -4.09 -5.94
CA THR A 97 -12.88 -4.66 -5.67
C THR A 97 -11.77 -3.69 -6.05
N LEU A 98 -10.62 -3.80 -5.40
CA LEU A 98 -9.44 -3.01 -5.71
C LEU A 98 -8.61 -3.63 -6.83
N HIS A 99 -8.14 -2.82 -7.77
CA HIS A 99 -7.08 -3.22 -8.70
C HIS A 99 -5.78 -2.47 -8.37
N CYS A 100 -5.02 -2.97 -7.39
CA CYS A 100 -3.73 -2.39 -6.98
C CYS A 100 -2.64 -3.46 -6.83
N ILE A 101 -1.40 -3.03 -6.60
CA ILE A 101 -0.22 -3.91 -6.55
C ILE A 101 -0.10 -4.76 -5.28
N ALA A 102 -0.87 -4.46 -4.23
CA ALA A 102 -0.74 -5.11 -2.92
C ALA A 102 -2.02 -5.86 -2.52
N ASN A 103 -3.15 -5.15 -2.48
CA ASN A 103 -4.47 -5.67 -2.08
C ASN A 103 -5.39 -5.85 -3.29
N TYR A 104 -4.88 -6.44 -4.37
CA TYR A 104 -5.68 -6.74 -5.54
C TYR A 104 -6.84 -7.69 -5.17
N GLY A 105 -8.06 -7.33 -5.57
CA GLY A 105 -9.26 -8.13 -5.32
C GLY A 105 -9.95 -7.83 -4.00
N SER A 106 -9.30 -7.12 -3.07
CA SER A 106 -9.90 -6.80 -1.77
C SER A 106 -11.13 -5.90 -1.90
N LEU A 107 -12.09 -6.07 -0.99
CA LEU A 107 -13.39 -5.41 -1.08
C LEU A 107 -13.33 -3.93 -0.70
N LYS A 108 -13.96 -3.08 -1.51
CA LYS A 108 -14.07 -1.63 -1.27
C LYS A 108 -15.21 -1.32 -0.32
N LEU A 109 -15.00 -1.58 0.98
CA LEU A 109 -16.01 -1.39 2.02
C LEU A 109 -16.22 0.08 2.43
N TRP A 110 -15.27 0.96 2.10
CA TRP A 110 -15.22 2.35 2.56
C TRP A 110 -15.34 3.34 1.40
N LYS A 111 -15.55 4.62 1.71
CA LYS A 111 -15.49 5.69 0.71
C LYS A 111 -14.04 6.05 0.39
N TYR A 112 -13.83 6.67 -0.76
CA TYR A 112 -12.53 7.23 -1.13
C TYR A 112 -12.24 8.48 -0.27
N HIS A 113 -11.01 8.56 0.23
CA HIS A 113 -10.51 9.57 1.16
C HIS A 113 -9.24 10.21 0.58
N PRO A 114 -9.35 11.14 -0.39
CA PRO A 114 -8.19 11.68 -1.11
C PRO A 114 -7.16 12.41 -0.22
N GLU A 115 -7.54 12.80 0.98
CA GLU A 115 -6.68 13.44 1.98
C GLU A 115 -5.52 12.52 2.45
N PRO A 116 -4.41 13.08 2.96
CA PRO A 116 -3.35 12.30 3.57
C PRO A 116 -3.83 11.52 4.80
N VAL A 117 -3.33 10.28 4.95
CA VAL A 117 -3.51 9.45 6.15
C VAL A 117 -3.12 10.22 7.41
N SER A 118 -4.03 10.26 8.38
CA SER A 118 -3.84 10.95 9.66
C SER A 118 -2.79 10.27 10.55
N ARG A 119 -2.31 10.98 11.57
CA ARG A 119 -1.36 10.40 12.55
C ARG A 119 -1.91 9.17 13.26
N ALA A 120 -3.20 9.17 13.60
CA ALA A 120 -3.85 8.05 14.27
C ALA A 120 -3.92 6.82 13.36
N GLU A 121 -4.28 7.00 12.09
CA GLU A 121 -4.31 5.93 11.09
C GLU A 121 -2.91 5.36 10.81
N LYS A 122 -1.88 6.22 10.74
CA LYS A 122 -0.48 5.75 10.64
C LYS A 122 -0.07 4.89 11.83
N ALA A 123 -0.43 5.30 13.05
CA ALA A 123 -0.13 4.51 14.25
C ALA A 123 -0.83 3.15 14.22
N GLN A 124 -2.10 3.11 13.82
CA GLN A 124 -2.87 1.87 13.68
C GLN A 124 -2.26 0.94 12.62
N LEU A 125 -1.79 1.48 11.50
CA LEU A 125 -1.11 0.70 10.46
C LEU A 125 0.16 0.04 11.01
N TRP A 126 0.99 0.79 11.74
CA TRP A 126 2.21 0.25 12.34
C TRP A 126 1.93 -0.81 13.40
N ILE A 127 0.91 -0.61 14.25
CA ILE A 127 0.45 -1.62 15.20
C ILE A 127 0.01 -2.89 14.47
N GLY A 128 -0.76 -2.74 13.39
CA GLY A 128 -1.20 -3.86 12.56
C GLY A 128 -0.05 -4.64 11.94
N PHE A 129 0.95 -3.95 11.38
CA PHE A 129 2.16 -4.60 10.88
C PHE A 129 2.98 -5.26 11.98
N ALA A 130 3.10 -4.64 13.17
CA ALA A 130 3.80 -5.25 14.30
C ALA A 130 3.12 -6.56 14.75
N ILE A 131 1.78 -6.59 14.78
CA ILE A 131 1.03 -7.81 15.08
C ILE A 131 1.22 -8.84 13.96
N LEU A 132 1.01 -8.45 12.70
CA LEU A 132 1.11 -9.37 11.56
C LEU A 132 2.49 -10.04 11.48
N PHE A 133 3.57 -9.25 11.57
CA PHE A 133 4.93 -9.76 11.45
C PHE A 133 5.44 -10.37 12.74
N GLY A 134 5.03 -9.86 13.90
CA GLY A 134 5.50 -10.33 15.21
C GLY A 134 4.79 -11.58 15.73
N TYR A 135 3.51 -11.78 15.39
CA TYR A 135 2.70 -12.89 15.89
C TYR A 135 3.33 -14.27 15.68
N PRO A 136 3.86 -14.63 14.49
CA PRO A 136 4.48 -15.93 14.30
C PRO A 136 5.73 -16.14 15.17
N PHE A 137 6.52 -15.09 15.43
CA PHE A 137 7.76 -15.21 16.20
C PHE A 137 7.55 -15.68 17.63
N PHE A 138 6.45 -15.26 18.27
CA PHE A 138 6.10 -15.74 19.60
C PHE A 138 6.06 -17.28 19.65
N PHE A 139 5.38 -17.91 18.68
CA PHE A 139 5.28 -19.36 18.59
C PHE A 139 6.55 -20.03 18.06
N LEU A 140 7.29 -19.38 17.16
CA LEU A 140 8.59 -19.89 16.70
C LEU A 140 9.58 -20.00 17.86
N PHE A 141 9.60 -19.03 18.78
CA PHE A 141 10.46 -19.07 19.96
C PHE A 141 9.98 -20.11 20.99
N LEU A 142 8.67 -20.19 21.26
CA LEU A 142 8.13 -21.22 22.15
C LEU A 142 8.40 -22.64 21.63
N GLY A 143 8.32 -22.85 20.31
CA GLY A 143 8.60 -24.13 19.67
C GLY A 143 10.09 -24.42 19.42
N GLY A 144 11.00 -23.54 19.84
CA GLY A 144 12.45 -23.69 19.63
C GLY A 144 12.89 -23.67 18.15
N GLN A 145 12.09 -23.08 17.25
CA GLN A 145 12.28 -23.11 15.80
C GLN A 145 13.20 -21.97 15.32
N TRP A 146 14.41 -21.88 15.88
CA TRP A 146 15.33 -20.76 15.65
C TRP A 146 15.73 -20.56 14.19
N ALA A 147 15.93 -21.65 13.44
CA ALA A 147 16.26 -21.58 12.02
C ALA A 147 15.12 -20.95 11.20
N PHE A 148 13.87 -21.35 11.48
CA PHE A 148 12.69 -20.76 10.83
C PHE A 148 12.43 -19.33 11.28
N ALA A 149 12.68 -19.01 12.56
CA ALA A 149 12.65 -17.63 13.05
C ALA A 149 13.66 -16.75 12.30
N PHE A 150 14.89 -17.22 12.12
CA PHE A 150 15.90 -16.49 11.36
C PHE A 150 15.49 -16.30 9.89
N LEU A 151 15.02 -17.36 9.22
CA LEU A 151 14.56 -17.28 7.82
C LEU A 151 13.37 -16.34 7.66
N ALA A 152 12.39 -16.40 8.55
CA ALA A 152 11.25 -15.49 8.56
C ALA A 152 11.70 -14.04 8.80
N PHE A 153 12.59 -13.81 9.77
CA PHE A 153 13.12 -12.47 10.05
C PHE A 153 13.84 -11.90 8.84
N TRP A 154 14.72 -12.68 8.23
CA TRP A 154 15.43 -12.28 7.02
C TRP A 154 14.48 -12.00 5.86
N GLY A 155 13.48 -12.87 5.65
CA GLY A 155 12.42 -12.66 4.67
C GLY A 155 11.64 -11.36 4.90
N GLY A 156 11.32 -11.05 6.16
CA GLY A 156 10.67 -9.79 6.54
C GLY A 156 11.54 -8.56 6.26
N VAL A 157 12.84 -8.62 6.62
CA VAL A 157 13.80 -7.55 6.31
C VAL A 157 13.90 -7.32 4.81
N LEU A 158 14.06 -8.39 4.02
CA LEU A 158 14.12 -8.31 2.56
C LEU A 158 12.81 -7.77 1.98
N PHE A 159 11.66 -8.18 2.49
CA PHE A 159 10.35 -7.65 2.08
C PHE A 159 10.29 -6.14 2.26
N PHE A 160 10.51 -5.62 3.46
CA PHE A 160 10.42 -4.17 3.72
C PHE A 160 11.51 -3.37 2.99
N TRP A 161 12.73 -3.89 2.92
CA TRP A 161 13.81 -3.22 2.18
C TRP A 161 13.50 -3.14 0.68
N THR A 162 13.08 -4.24 0.07
CA THR A 162 12.77 -4.31 -1.36
C THR A 162 11.56 -3.45 -1.69
N LEU A 163 10.50 -3.50 -0.87
CA LEU A 163 9.35 -2.61 -1.03
C LEU A 163 9.79 -1.15 -0.97
N ARG A 164 10.50 -0.74 0.08
CA ARG A 164 10.93 0.66 0.24
C ARG A 164 11.80 1.14 -0.91
N ARG A 165 12.66 0.27 -1.45
CA ARG A 165 13.62 0.61 -2.50
C ARG A 165 12.99 0.67 -3.89
N TYR A 166 12.11 -0.28 -4.24
CA TYR A 166 11.66 -0.46 -5.63
C TYR A 166 10.17 -0.21 -5.85
N THR A 167 9.35 -0.42 -4.82
CA THR A 167 7.88 -0.30 -4.93
C THR A 167 7.40 1.03 -4.35
N CYS A 168 7.69 1.28 -3.07
CA CYS A 168 7.24 2.47 -2.36
C CYS A 168 7.93 3.77 -2.81
N SER A 169 9.09 3.67 -3.45
CA SER A 169 9.79 4.79 -4.10
C SER A 169 9.14 5.25 -5.40
N ARG A 170 8.15 4.50 -5.90
CA ARG A 170 7.42 4.76 -7.14
C ARG A 170 5.90 4.65 -6.95
N CYS A 171 5.41 4.39 -5.74
CA CYS A 171 4.00 4.14 -5.47
C CYS A 171 3.21 5.46 -5.41
N VAL A 172 2.00 5.49 -5.97
CA VAL A 172 1.11 6.67 -5.96
C VAL A 172 0.33 6.85 -4.66
N ASN A 173 0.44 5.93 -3.70
CA ASN A 173 -0.09 6.12 -2.35
C ASN A 173 0.90 6.94 -1.50
N PHE A 174 0.97 8.25 -1.78
CA PHE A 174 1.98 9.16 -1.19
C PHE A 174 1.82 9.37 0.33
N SER A 175 0.64 9.12 0.88
CA SER A 175 0.36 9.28 2.30
C SER A 175 0.75 8.06 3.15
N CYS A 176 1.07 6.93 2.50
CA CYS A 176 1.58 5.72 3.15
C CYS A 176 2.91 5.99 3.86
N PRO A 177 3.09 5.58 5.13
CA PRO A 177 4.35 5.75 5.87
C PRO A 177 5.59 5.10 5.24
N LEU A 178 5.41 4.12 4.35
CA LEU A 178 6.49 3.45 3.64
C LEU A 178 6.89 4.18 2.34
N ASN A 179 6.06 5.12 1.86
CA ASN A 179 6.30 5.84 0.62
C ASN A 179 7.56 6.70 0.72
N THR A 180 8.37 6.68 -0.34
CA THR A 180 9.64 7.41 -0.42
C THR A 180 9.76 8.21 -1.72
N VAL A 181 8.65 8.47 -2.41
CA VAL A 181 8.61 9.28 -3.63
C VAL A 181 9.04 10.72 -3.30
N PRO A 182 10.02 11.30 -4.01
CA PRO A 182 10.38 12.71 -3.93
C PRO A 182 9.19 13.67 -4.06
N GLN A 183 9.18 14.75 -3.26
CA GLN A 183 8.09 15.72 -3.22
C GLN A 183 7.81 16.39 -4.58
N GLU A 184 8.84 16.62 -5.39
CA GLU A 184 8.70 17.12 -6.77
C GLU A 184 7.71 16.29 -7.61
N MET A 185 7.74 14.97 -7.46
CA MET A 185 6.84 14.07 -8.20
C MET A 185 5.47 13.99 -7.56
N VAL A 186 5.39 14.14 -6.23
CA VAL A 186 4.11 14.22 -5.52
C VAL A 186 3.36 15.47 -5.97
N ASP A 187 4.01 16.63 -5.97
CA ASP A 187 3.42 17.91 -6.36
C ASP A 187 3.01 17.90 -7.85
N GLU A 188 3.84 17.39 -8.75
CA GLU A 188 3.48 17.22 -10.17
C GLU A 188 2.32 16.25 -10.38
N TYR A 189 2.22 15.20 -9.54
CA TYR A 189 1.06 14.30 -9.58
C TYR A 189 -0.19 15.03 -9.08
N LEU A 190 -0.14 15.73 -7.95
CA LEU A 190 -1.26 16.47 -7.39
C LEU A 190 -1.77 17.55 -8.36
N ARG A 191 -0.88 18.24 -9.07
CA ARG A 191 -1.25 19.22 -10.12
C ARG A 191 -2.17 18.64 -11.19
N ARG A 192 -2.02 17.36 -11.50
CA ARG A 192 -2.84 16.62 -12.48
C ARG A 192 -4.10 16.00 -11.88
N ASN A 193 -4.28 16.07 -10.57
CA ASN A 193 -5.38 15.45 -9.83
C ASN A 193 -6.03 16.47 -8.88
N PRO A 194 -6.89 17.38 -9.39
CA PRO A 194 -7.45 18.48 -8.62
C PRO A 194 -8.15 18.03 -7.32
N THR A 195 -8.97 16.98 -7.38
CA THR A 195 -9.66 16.43 -6.21
C THR A 195 -8.72 15.99 -5.10
N MET A 196 -7.57 15.39 -5.45
CA MET A 196 -6.55 15.03 -4.45
C MET A 196 -5.81 16.25 -3.94
N ARG A 197 -5.43 17.16 -4.84
CA ARG A 197 -4.71 18.38 -4.48
C ARG A 197 -5.50 19.19 -3.45
N GLU A 198 -6.76 19.46 -3.71
CA GLU A 198 -7.63 20.22 -2.80
C GLU A 198 -7.71 19.59 -1.41
N ALA A 199 -7.83 18.25 -1.32
CA ALA A 199 -7.87 17.55 -0.04
C ALA A 199 -6.53 17.60 0.72
N TRP A 200 -5.41 17.53 0.01
CA TRP A 200 -4.07 17.67 0.58
C TRP A 200 -3.82 19.07 1.09
N GLU A 201 -4.20 20.09 0.32
CA GLU A 201 -4.06 21.50 0.69
C GLU A 201 -4.94 21.85 1.91
N ALA A 202 -6.18 21.35 1.94
CA ALA A 202 -7.06 21.49 3.10
C ALA A 202 -6.50 20.81 4.37
N SER A 203 -5.65 19.79 4.21
CA SER A 203 -4.96 19.10 5.30
C SER A 203 -3.65 19.79 5.72
N GLY A 204 -3.31 20.92 5.10
CA GLY A 204 -2.11 21.71 5.40
C GLY A 204 -0.87 21.36 4.59
N HIS A 205 -0.99 20.62 3.48
CA HIS A 205 0.13 20.44 2.54
C HIS A 205 0.44 21.76 1.85
N GLN A 206 1.68 22.22 1.97
CA GLN A 206 2.22 23.34 1.19
C GLN A 206 2.98 22.75 0.00
N SER A 207 2.43 22.88 -1.20
CA SER A 207 3.13 22.50 -2.42
C SER A 207 4.21 23.52 -2.74
N ALA A 208 5.40 23.07 -3.15
CA ALA A 208 6.48 23.97 -3.55
C ALA A 208 6.06 24.86 -4.75
N LEU A 209 5.08 24.39 -5.53
CA LEU A 209 4.54 25.05 -6.71
C LEU A 209 3.70 26.29 -6.40
N ARG A 210 3.09 26.39 -5.20
CA ARG A 210 2.34 27.59 -4.80
C ARG A 210 3.27 28.79 -4.60
N GLU A 211 4.49 28.54 -4.13
CA GLU A 211 5.52 29.57 -4.01
C GLU A 211 6.05 30.06 -5.37
N GLU A 212 5.89 29.29 -6.45
CA GLU A 212 6.26 29.70 -7.81
C GLU A 212 5.13 30.46 -8.51
N GLU A 213 3.87 30.03 -8.33
CA GLU A 213 2.69 30.74 -8.86
C GLU A 213 2.43 32.08 -8.16
N GLU A 214 2.74 32.24 -6.87
CA GLU A 214 2.64 33.53 -6.15
C GLU A 214 3.80 34.51 -6.48
N LYS A 215 4.89 34.02 -7.09
CA LYS A 215 6.04 34.85 -7.49
C LYS A 215 5.98 35.35 -8.93
N LEU A 216 4.96 34.94 -9.69
CA LEU A 216 4.71 35.28 -11.10
C LEU A 216 3.56 36.28 -11.24
#